data_AF-A0A0R1E7M5-F1
#
_entry.id   AF-A0A0R1E7M5-F1
#
_cell.length_a   1.000
_cell.length_b   1.000
_cell.length_c   1.000
_cell.angle_alpha   90.00
_cell.angle_beta   90.00
_cell.angle_gamma   90.00
#
_symmetry.space_group_name_H-M   'P 1'
#
loop_
_entity.id
_entity.type
_entity.pdbx_description
1 polymer ?
#
loop_
_entity_poly.entity_id
_entity_poly.type
_entity_poly.pdbx_seq_one_letter_code
_entity_poly.pdbx_strand_id
1 'polypeptide(L)'
;MDGKRKFNGTSNGHAKKPRNPDEDEEMGFEAELAAFENSEDMDQTLLMGDGPENQTTSERWSRPPPPELDPSKHNLEFQQLDVENYLGQPLPGMPGAQIGPVPVVRMFGVTMEGNSVCCHVHGFCPYFYIEAPRAI
;
A
#
# COMPACT_ATOMS: atom_id res chain seq x y z
N MET A 1 36.36 40.52 69.99
CA MET A 1 36.52 39.45 69.00
C MET A 1 35.18 39.27 68.29
N ASP A 2 34.65 40.29 67.60
CA ASP A 2 35.06 40.79 66.28
C ASP A 2 35.02 39.72 65.19
N GLY A 3 34.10 39.90 64.24
CA GLY A 3 34.06 39.10 63.01
C GLY A 3 32.75 39.14 62.21
N LYS A 4 32.31 40.34 61.79
CA LYS A 4 31.22 40.61 60.82
C LYS A 4 31.20 39.66 59.61
N ARG A 5 30.00 39.32 59.12
CA ARG A 5 29.67 39.51 57.69
C ARG A 5 28.29 40.14 57.54
N LYS A 6 28.27 41.27 56.82
CA LYS A 6 27.14 42.19 56.62
C LYS A 6 26.24 41.69 55.50
N PHE A 7 24.94 41.80 55.71
CA PHE A 7 23.93 41.91 54.67
C PHE A 7 24.12 43.25 53.94
N ASN A 8 24.15 43.21 52.60
CA ASN A 8 24.08 44.42 51.78
C ASN A 8 23.05 44.17 50.67
N GLY A 9 21.86 44.72 50.86
CA GLY A 9 20.86 44.81 49.80
C GLY A 9 21.22 45.91 48.81
N THR A 10 20.90 45.67 47.54
CA THR A 10 20.62 46.72 46.57
C THR A 10 19.37 46.33 45.81
N SER A 11 18.31 47.08 46.06
CA SER A 11 17.15 47.24 45.20
C SER A 11 17.57 47.65 43.79
N ASN A 12 16.97 47.06 42.77
CA ASN A 12 16.32 47.82 41.70
C ASN A 12 15.52 46.89 40.80
N GLY A 13 14.23 47.19 40.66
CA GLY A 13 13.35 46.53 39.72
C GLY A 13 13.79 46.78 38.29
N HIS A 14 13.68 45.74 37.46
CA HIS A 14 13.54 45.91 36.02
C HIS A 14 12.24 45.27 35.57
N ALA A 15 11.48 46.09 34.88
CA ALA A 15 10.10 45.92 34.49
C ALA A 15 9.87 44.64 33.66
N LYS A 16 8.69 44.04 33.86
CA LYS A 16 8.10 43.14 32.87
C LYS A 16 7.99 43.92 31.57
N LYS A 17 8.72 43.50 30.54
CA LYS A 17 8.47 44.00 29.17
C LYS A 17 6.99 43.74 28.87
N PRO A 18 6.24 44.75 28.38
CA PRO A 18 4.86 44.52 27.96
C PRO A 18 4.89 43.54 26.78
N ARG A 19 4.14 42.45 26.90
CA ARG A 19 3.82 41.57 25.77
C ARG A 19 3.00 42.43 24.80
N ASN A 20 3.52 42.66 23.61
CA ASN A 20 2.78 43.29 22.53
C ASN A 20 1.60 42.35 22.21
N PRO A 21 0.33 42.80 22.23
CA PRO A 21 -0.80 41.91 21.97
C PRO A 21 -1.03 41.60 20.49
N ASP A 22 -0.29 42.27 19.59
CA ASP A 22 -0.62 42.33 18.16
C ASP A 22 0.36 41.53 17.26
N GLU A 23 1.06 40.53 17.78
CA GLU A 23 1.86 39.59 16.98
C GLU A 23 1.42 38.12 17.17
N ASP A 24 0.19 37.90 17.65
CA ASP A 24 -0.42 36.57 17.83
C ASP A 24 -1.46 36.26 16.73
N GLU A 25 -1.36 36.85 15.54
CA GLU A 25 -2.29 36.61 14.42
C GLU A 25 -1.55 36.34 13.11
N GLU A 26 -1.06 35.11 12.93
CA GLU A 26 -1.09 34.33 11.65
C GLU A 26 -0.21 33.06 11.63
N MET A 27 0.28 32.54 12.77
CA MET A 27 0.90 31.18 12.78
C MET A 27 -0.14 30.06 12.97
N GLY A 28 -1.38 30.30 12.55
CA GLY A 28 -2.50 29.38 12.72
C GLY A 28 -2.80 28.66 11.41
N PHE A 29 -2.44 27.38 11.33
CA PHE A 29 -2.81 26.45 10.26
C PHE A 29 -2.16 26.69 8.88
N GLU A 30 -2.21 27.88 8.29
CA GLU A 30 -1.69 28.10 6.91
C GLU A 30 -0.17 27.94 6.83
N ALA A 31 0.57 28.47 7.81
CA ALA A 31 2.01 28.26 7.91
C ALA A 31 2.39 26.79 8.20
N GLU A 32 1.54 26.05 8.91
CA GLU A 32 1.73 24.63 9.19
C GLU A 32 1.43 23.77 7.95
N LEU A 33 0.40 24.13 7.18
CA LEU A 33 0.06 23.51 5.90
C LEU A 33 1.15 23.75 4.85
N ALA A 34 1.65 24.99 4.76
CA ALA A 34 2.74 25.36 3.85
C ALA A 34 4.07 24.67 4.22
N ALA A 35 4.29 24.38 5.51
CA ALA A 35 5.44 23.60 5.94
C ALA A 35 5.29 22.11 5.57
N PHE A 36 4.07 21.57 5.59
CA PHE A 36 3.77 20.21 5.14
C PHE A 36 3.92 20.09 3.61
N GLU A 37 3.37 21.04 2.84
CA GLU A 37 3.44 21.06 1.37
C GLU A 37 4.89 21.17 0.86
N ASN A 38 5.73 22.01 1.48
CA ASN A 38 7.17 22.06 1.16
C ASN A 38 7.94 20.79 1.53
N SER A 39 7.46 20.00 2.50
CA SER A 39 8.04 18.69 2.82
C SER A 39 7.56 17.60 1.86
N GLU A 40 6.33 17.71 1.37
CA GLU A 40 5.75 16.81 0.36
C GLU A 40 6.36 17.01 -1.02
N ASP A 41 6.74 18.24 -1.42
CA ASP A 41 7.43 18.49 -2.69
C ASP A 41 8.80 17.79 -2.79
N MET A 42 9.48 17.64 -1.65
CA MET A 42 10.76 16.91 -1.57
C MET A 42 10.58 15.39 -1.62
N ASP A 43 9.40 14.89 -1.24
CA ASP A 43 9.02 13.47 -1.29
C ASP A 43 8.37 13.10 -2.64
N GLN A 44 7.64 14.04 -3.26
CA GLN A 44 7.01 13.89 -4.58
C GLN A 44 8.01 13.85 -5.73
N THR A 45 9.17 14.53 -5.62
CA THR A 45 10.23 14.42 -6.65
C THR A 45 10.84 13.02 -6.72
N LEU A 46 10.64 12.17 -5.71
CA LEU A 46 11.05 10.76 -5.67
C LEU A 46 9.95 9.77 -6.11
N LEU A 47 8.72 10.25 -6.35
CA LEU A 47 7.53 9.43 -6.60
C LEU A 47 6.98 9.58 -8.04
N MET A 48 7.78 10.07 -8.98
CA MET A 48 7.41 10.11 -10.40
C MET A 48 8.00 8.91 -11.14
N GLY A 49 7.39 7.75 -10.90
CA GLY A 49 7.54 6.54 -11.68
C GLY A 49 6.20 5.81 -11.65
N ASP A 50 5.72 5.36 -12.79
CA ASP A 50 4.35 5.05 -13.22
C ASP A 50 3.90 3.53 -13.15
N GLY A 51 3.26 2.93 -12.13
CA GLY A 51 2.82 1.49 -12.14
C GLY A 51 3.88 0.35 -12.33
N PRO A 52 3.92 -0.44 -13.41
CA PRO A 52 5.13 -1.01 -13.98
C PRO A 52 6.13 0.05 -14.47
N GLU A 53 6.25 1.04 -13.60
CA GLU A 53 6.95 2.30 -13.57
C GLU A 53 6.82 2.87 -12.08
N ASN A 54 5.82 2.51 -11.23
CA ASN A 54 5.71 2.64 -9.74
C ASN A 54 6.66 1.62 -9.08
N GLN A 55 7.95 1.78 -9.33
CA GLN A 55 8.98 1.01 -8.64
C GLN A 55 9.21 1.49 -7.20
N THR A 56 8.45 2.47 -6.72
CA THR A 56 8.60 2.98 -5.35
C THR A 56 7.24 3.21 -4.70
N THR A 57 6.54 2.13 -4.35
CA THR A 57 5.55 2.25 -3.27
C THR A 57 6.31 2.49 -1.98
N SER A 58 5.85 3.45 -1.16
CA SER A 58 6.42 3.72 0.17
C SER A 58 6.78 2.40 0.85
N GLU A 59 8.04 2.21 1.25
CA GLU A 59 8.51 0.98 1.91
C GLU A 59 7.62 0.60 3.11
N ARG A 60 6.97 1.60 3.71
CA ARG A 60 6.03 1.47 4.81
C ARG A 60 4.76 0.68 4.47
N TRP A 61 4.30 0.71 3.23
CA TRP A 61 3.02 0.13 2.79
C TRP A 61 3.17 -0.98 1.74
N SER A 62 4.39 -1.21 1.27
CA SER A 62 4.71 -2.31 0.37
C SER A 62 4.48 -3.66 1.03
N ARG A 63 4.04 -4.63 0.24
CA ARG A 63 4.03 -6.03 0.68
C ARG A 63 5.47 -6.55 0.80
N PRO A 64 5.70 -7.59 1.61
CA PRO A 64 6.99 -8.28 1.61
C PRO A 64 7.36 -8.75 0.20
N PRO A 65 8.67 -8.80 -0.14
CA PRO A 65 9.09 -9.40 -1.40
C PRO A 65 8.72 -10.89 -1.42
N PRO A 66 8.28 -11.42 -2.58
CA PRO A 66 7.94 -12.83 -2.69
C PRO A 66 9.18 -13.71 -2.50
N PRO A 67 9.05 -14.88 -1.86
CA PRO A 67 10.13 -15.85 -1.78
C PRO A 67 10.47 -16.43 -3.15
N GLU A 68 11.68 -16.97 -3.31
CA GLU A 68 12.05 -17.71 -4.52
C GLU A 68 11.17 -18.95 -4.69
N LEU A 69 10.40 -19.00 -5.79
CA LEU A 69 9.46 -20.08 -6.08
C LEU A 69 9.97 -20.94 -7.24
N ASP A 70 10.23 -22.22 -6.96
CA ASP A 70 10.47 -23.26 -7.98
C ASP A 70 9.19 -24.09 -8.16
N PRO A 71 8.47 -23.95 -9.28
CA PRO A 71 7.20 -24.66 -9.52
C PRO A 71 7.31 -26.19 -9.51
N SER A 72 8.52 -26.74 -9.68
CA SER A 72 8.75 -28.18 -9.66
C SER A 72 8.92 -28.77 -8.26
N LYS A 73 9.20 -27.92 -7.27
CA LYS A 73 9.51 -28.33 -5.88
C LYS A 73 8.57 -27.76 -4.84
N HIS A 74 8.05 -26.57 -5.09
CA HIS A 74 7.28 -25.81 -4.11
C HIS A 74 5.79 -25.82 -4.49
N ASN A 75 4.96 -26.04 -3.48
CA ASN A 75 3.52 -25.80 -3.61
C ASN A 75 3.27 -24.29 -3.50
N LEU A 76 2.26 -23.81 -4.22
CA LEU A 76 1.74 -22.45 -4.06
C LEU A 76 0.42 -22.53 -3.28
N GLU A 77 0.47 -22.16 -2.01
CA GLU A 77 -0.68 -22.18 -1.10
C GLU A 77 -1.11 -20.74 -0.79
N PHE A 78 -2.38 -20.41 -1.06
CA PHE A 78 -2.91 -19.07 -0.84
C PHE A 78 -4.41 -19.12 -0.55
N GLN A 79 -4.90 -18.16 0.22
CA GLN A 79 -6.32 -17.96 0.44
C GLN A 79 -6.90 -17.13 -0.71
N GLN A 80 -7.85 -17.72 -1.44
CA GLN A 80 -8.61 -17.02 -2.48
C GLN A 80 -9.55 -15.98 -1.84
N LEU A 81 -9.61 -14.81 -2.47
CA LEU A 81 -10.42 -13.66 -2.07
C LEU A 81 -11.47 -13.30 -3.13
N ASP A 82 -11.07 -13.29 -4.40
CA ASP A 82 -11.95 -12.92 -5.51
C ASP A 82 -11.73 -13.81 -6.73
N VAL A 83 -12.74 -13.89 -7.61
CA VAL A 83 -12.73 -14.71 -8.83
C VAL A 83 -13.37 -13.94 -9.99
N GLU A 84 -12.64 -13.83 -11.09
CA GLU A 84 -13.10 -13.24 -12.36
C GLU A 84 -13.05 -14.28 -13.49
N ASN A 85 -13.87 -14.09 -14.53
CA ASN A 85 -13.79 -14.84 -15.77
C ASN A 85 -13.45 -13.91 -16.93
N TYR A 86 -12.48 -14.28 -17.76
CA TYR A 86 -12.17 -13.56 -18.99
C TYR A 86 -11.93 -14.54 -20.15
N LEU A 87 -11.97 -14.01 -21.38
CA LEU A 87 -11.64 -14.78 -22.58
C LEU A 87 -10.14 -14.67 -22.87
N GLY A 88 -9.46 -15.81 -22.91
CA GLY A 88 -8.04 -15.91 -23.18
C GLY A 88 -7.71 -16.88 -24.31
N GLN A 89 -6.41 -17.07 -24.54
CA GLN A 89 -5.92 -18.14 -25.41
C GLN A 89 -5.85 -19.47 -24.64
N PRO A 90 -6.05 -20.61 -25.31
CA PRO A 90 -5.89 -21.91 -24.69
C PRO A 90 -4.43 -22.14 -24.27
N LEU A 91 -4.24 -22.69 -23.07
CA LEU A 91 -2.93 -23.08 -22.57
C LEU A 91 -2.58 -24.49 -23.08
N PRO A 92 -1.47 -24.67 -23.81
CA PRO A 92 -1.10 -25.98 -24.34
C PRO A 92 -1.02 -27.06 -23.26
N GLY A 93 -1.60 -28.23 -23.53
CA GLY A 93 -1.58 -29.38 -22.61
C GLY A 93 -2.66 -29.34 -21.53
N MET A 94 -3.46 -28.28 -21.44
CA MET A 94 -4.65 -28.24 -20.58
C MET A 94 -5.85 -28.87 -21.30
N PRO A 95 -6.78 -29.52 -20.57
CA PRO A 95 -8.01 -30.08 -21.16
C PRO A 95 -8.92 -28.98 -21.74
N GLY A 96 -10.03 -29.36 -22.37
CA GLY A 96 -11.00 -28.42 -22.94
C GLY A 96 -10.65 -27.91 -24.34
N ALA A 97 -11.26 -26.79 -24.74
CA ALA A 97 -11.08 -26.22 -26.08
C ALA A 97 -9.61 -25.83 -26.34
N GLN A 98 -9.06 -26.33 -27.45
CA GLN A 98 -7.68 -26.04 -27.89
C GLN A 98 -7.63 -24.94 -28.97
N ILE A 99 -8.79 -24.40 -29.34
CA ILE A 99 -8.94 -23.34 -30.34
C ILE A 99 -9.60 -22.15 -29.63
N GLY A 100 -8.93 -21.00 -29.63
CA GLY A 100 -9.37 -19.80 -28.92
C GLY A 100 -10.55 -19.07 -29.59
N PRO A 101 -11.17 -18.10 -28.90
CA PRO A 101 -10.96 -17.73 -27.48
C PRO A 101 -11.65 -18.71 -26.50
N VAL A 102 -11.01 -18.98 -25.36
CA VAL A 102 -11.52 -19.90 -24.33
C VAL A 102 -11.73 -19.18 -22.99
N PRO A 103 -12.70 -19.61 -22.17
CA PRO A 103 -12.89 -19.03 -20.84
C PRO A 103 -11.72 -19.41 -19.92
N VAL A 104 -11.19 -18.44 -19.20
CA VAL A 104 -10.16 -18.59 -18.18
C VAL A 104 -10.67 -17.98 -16.89
N VAL A 105 -10.54 -18.72 -15.80
CA VAL A 105 -10.89 -18.24 -14.46
C VAL A 105 -9.65 -17.62 -13.83
N ARG A 106 -9.75 -16.39 -13.35
CA ARG A 106 -8.68 -15.67 -12.65
C ARG A 106 -9.03 -15.60 -11.17
N MET A 107 -8.20 -16.19 -10.33
CA MET A 107 -8.37 -16.18 -8.87
C MET A 107 -7.34 -15.23 -8.26
N PHE A 108 -7.82 -14.32 -7.43
CA PHE A 108 -6.99 -13.40 -6.65
C PHE A 108 -6.97 -13.84 -5.20
N GLY A 109 -5.81 -13.69 -4.56
CA GLY A 109 -5.69 -14.04 -3.15
C GLY A 109 -4.35 -13.67 -2.54
N VAL A 110 -4.12 -14.18 -1.33
CA VAL A 110 -2.91 -13.90 -0.55
C VAL A 110 -2.32 -15.17 0.07
N THR A 111 -0.99 -15.31 0.06
CA THR A 111 -0.32 -16.38 0.80
C THR A 111 -0.28 -16.09 2.31
N MET A 112 0.06 -17.08 3.13
CA MET A 112 0.23 -16.89 4.57
C MET A 112 1.32 -15.86 4.92
N GLU A 113 2.32 -15.70 4.04
CA GLU A 113 3.41 -14.72 4.16
C GLU A 113 3.01 -13.32 3.66
N GLY A 114 1.76 -13.13 3.21
CA GLY A 114 1.24 -11.83 2.80
C GLY A 114 1.51 -11.43 1.35
N ASN A 115 1.97 -12.36 0.52
CA ASN A 115 2.21 -12.14 -0.90
C ASN A 115 0.89 -12.18 -1.69
N SER A 116 0.69 -11.21 -2.59
CA SER A 116 -0.47 -11.24 -3.50
C SER A 116 -0.28 -12.30 -4.58
N VAL A 117 -1.33 -13.07 -4.86
CA VAL A 117 -1.34 -14.12 -5.88
C VAL A 117 -2.42 -13.84 -6.92
N CYS A 118 -2.07 -14.04 -8.18
CA CYS A 118 -2.98 -14.06 -9.31
C CYS A 118 -2.84 -15.41 -10.02
N CYS A 119 -3.79 -16.31 -9.84
CA CYS A 119 -3.80 -17.65 -10.42
C CYS A 119 -4.74 -17.71 -11.63
N HIS A 120 -4.23 -18.12 -12.79
CA HIS A 120 -5.02 -18.37 -13.99
C HIS A 120 -5.33 -19.86 -14.11
N VAL A 121 -6.62 -20.21 -14.05
CA VAL A 121 -7.11 -21.58 -14.15
C VAL A 121 -7.65 -21.82 -15.54
N HIS A 122 -7.04 -22.79 -16.23
CA HIS A 122 -7.35 -23.17 -17.61
C HIS A 122 -7.99 -24.56 -17.67
N GLY A 123 -8.63 -24.85 -18.80
CA GLY A 123 -9.13 -26.17 -19.13
C GLY A 123 -10.50 -26.54 -18.58
N PHE A 124 -11.29 -25.52 -18.26
CA PHE A 124 -12.70 -25.66 -17.92
C PHE A 124 -13.59 -25.07 -19.01
N CYS A 125 -14.62 -25.80 -19.44
CA CYS A 125 -15.66 -25.31 -20.34
C CYS A 125 -17.01 -25.42 -19.65
N PRO A 126 -17.80 -24.32 -19.55
CA PRO A 126 -19.14 -24.38 -19.00
C PRO A 126 -20.02 -25.39 -19.76
N TYR A 127 -20.83 -26.15 -19.03
CA TYR A 127 -21.77 -27.11 -19.58
C TYR A 127 -23.10 -27.03 -18.83
N PHE A 128 -24.16 -27.51 -19.48
CA PHE A 128 -25.48 -27.64 -18.88
C PHE A 128 -26.03 -29.03 -19.23
N TYR A 129 -26.98 -29.50 -18.42
CA TYR A 129 -27.64 -30.79 -18.62
C TYR A 129 -28.98 -30.60 -19.31
N ILE A 130 -29.33 -31.54 -20.19
CA ILE A 130 -30.66 -31.66 -20.81
C ILE A 130 -31.21 -33.07 -20.59
N GLU A 131 -32.53 -33.21 -20.61
CA GLU A 131 -33.17 -34.53 -20.59
C GLU A 131 -32.82 -35.29 -21.88
N ALA A 132 -32.42 -36.55 -21.74
CA ALA A 132 -32.13 -37.39 -22.90
C ALA A 132 -33.43 -37.68 -23.68
N PRO A 133 -33.43 -37.64 -25.03
CA PRO A 133 -34.61 -37.96 -25.81
C PRO A 133 -35.11 -39.38 -25.53
N ARG A 134 -36.43 -39.55 -25.44
CA ARG A 134 -37.03 -40.89 -25.39
C ARG A 134 -36.87 -41.54 -26.76
N ALA A 135 -36.29 -42.74 -26.81
CA ALA A 135 -36.22 -43.52 -28.05
C ALA A 135 -37.65 -43.75 -28.59
N ILE A 136 -37.84 -43.49 -29.88
CA ILE A 136 -39.07 -43.81 -30.62
C ILE A 136 -38.99 -45.27 -31.07
#